data_AF-A0A929PQX5-F1
#
_entry.id   AF-A0A929PQX5-F1
#
_cell.length_a   1.000
_cell.length_b   1.000
_cell.length_c   1.000
_cell.angle_alpha   90.00
_cell.angle_beta   90.00
_cell.angle_gamma   90.00
#
_symmetry.space_group_name_H-M   'P 1'
#
loop_
_entity.id
_entity.type
_entity.pdbx_description
1 polymer ?
#
loop_
_entity_poly.entity_id
_entity_poly.type
_entity_poly.pdbx_seq_one_letter_code
_entity_poly.pdbx_strand_id
1 'polypeptide(L)'
;MSAGLSSPPVALPQAGFSLRRLIGPVVQPRAFALSEPMNVIRLMAGLFYLPHILFKLNGMAGSMAFFTKAGLVPAPLFLGLALLTESLSFLCLTFGLFTRWAGLMSAGCMLVAVYATAATKGLGWTWNTGGVEYLVFWGVASLMISLHAFRQQR
;
A
#
# COMPACT_ATOMS: atom_id res chain seq x y z
N MET A 1 23.20 -55.90 30.88
CA MET A 1 21.94 -55.13 31.04
C MET A 1 22.14 -53.80 30.32
N SER A 2 21.54 -53.65 29.13
CA SER A 2 21.71 -52.47 28.26
C SER A 2 20.59 -51.47 28.56
N ALA A 3 20.93 -50.32 29.13
CA ALA A 3 19.99 -49.22 29.33
C ALA A 3 19.89 -48.40 28.03
N GLY A 4 18.75 -48.51 27.35
CA GLY A 4 18.45 -47.72 26.15
C GLY A 4 18.20 -46.26 26.50
N LEU A 5 19.03 -45.36 25.96
CA LEU A 5 18.82 -43.92 26.01
C LEU A 5 17.79 -43.53 24.94
N SER A 6 16.53 -43.34 25.35
CA SER A 6 15.51 -42.74 24.48
C SER A 6 15.84 -41.27 24.25
N SER A 7 16.10 -40.88 23.00
CA SER A 7 16.25 -39.48 22.61
C SER A 7 14.95 -38.71 22.90
N PRO A 8 15.01 -37.45 23.37
CA PRO A 8 13.80 -36.66 23.56
C PRO A 8 13.12 -36.41 22.20
N PRO A 9 11.78 -36.30 22.17
CA PRO A 9 11.05 -36.02 20.95
C PRO A 9 11.47 -34.66 20.37
N VAL A 10 11.80 -34.63 19.09
CA VAL A 10 11.99 -33.39 18.32
C VAL A 10 10.68 -32.61 18.37
N ALA A 11 10.67 -31.49 19.09
CA ALA A 11 9.53 -30.58 19.11
C ALA A 11 9.31 -30.03 17.70
N LEU A 12 8.24 -30.49 17.05
CA LEU A 12 7.81 -29.91 15.77
C LEU A 12 7.48 -28.42 15.99
N PRO A 13 7.91 -27.51 15.10
CA PRO A 13 7.59 -26.11 15.21
C PRO A 13 6.06 -25.99 15.28
N GLN A 14 5.54 -25.46 16.39
CA GLN A 14 4.12 -25.18 16.48
C GLN A 14 3.81 -24.07 15.48
N ALA A 15 3.29 -24.47 14.31
CA ALA A 15 2.75 -23.57 13.30
C ALA A 15 1.42 -22.99 13.81
N GLY A 16 1.46 -22.29 14.93
CA GLY A 16 0.32 -21.57 15.48
C GLY A 16 0.11 -20.28 14.71
N PHE A 17 -1.07 -20.11 14.12
CA PHE A 17 -1.52 -18.82 13.62
C PHE A 17 -1.59 -17.83 14.80
N SER A 18 -0.79 -16.76 14.76
CA SER A 18 -0.82 -15.69 15.75
C SER A 18 -1.30 -14.41 15.09
N LEU A 19 -2.41 -13.85 15.57
CA LEU A 19 -2.95 -12.57 15.08
C LEU A 19 -1.93 -11.44 15.20
N ARG A 20 -1.13 -11.42 16.28
CA ARG A 20 -0.05 -10.44 16.44
C ARG A 20 1.01 -10.58 15.34
N ARG A 21 1.34 -11.82 14.97
CA ARG A 21 2.29 -12.10 13.88
C ARG A 21 1.72 -11.73 12.51
N LEU A 22 0.41 -11.88 12.30
CA LEU A 22 -0.25 -11.49 11.05
C LEU A 22 -0.34 -9.96 10.91
N ILE A 23 -0.86 -9.28 11.94
CA ILE A 23 -1.03 -7.83 11.95
C ILE A 23 0.33 -7.14 11.84
N GLY A 24 1.32 -7.63 12.59
CA GLY A 24 2.63 -7.00 12.71
C GLY A 24 2.61 -5.82 13.67
N PRO A 25 3.70 -5.04 13.72
CA PRO A 25 3.80 -3.89 14.59
C PRO A 25 2.87 -2.80 14.07
N VAL A 26 2.22 -2.12 15.01
CA VAL A 26 1.41 -0.94 14.71
C VAL A 26 2.29 0.17 14.14
N VAL A 27 3.48 0.37 14.69
CA VAL A 27 4.49 1.32 14.21
C VAL A 27 5.75 0.57 13.86
N GLN A 28 6.27 0.78 12.65
CA GLN A 28 7.49 0.15 12.20
C GLN A 28 8.70 0.61 13.06
N PRO A 29 9.53 -0.31 13.57
CA PRO A 29 10.76 0.05 14.26
C PRO A 29 11.67 0.89 13.37
N ARG A 30 12.28 1.94 13.93
CA ARG A 30 13.20 2.84 13.22
C ARG A 30 12.58 3.41 11.93
N ALA A 31 11.28 3.72 11.93
CA ALA A 31 10.54 4.17 10.74
C ALA A 31 11.21 5.32 9.98
N PHE A 32 11.88 6.24 10.68
CA PHE A 32 12.56 7.41 10.09
C PHE A 32 14.07 7.25 9.91
N ALA A 33 14.63 6.04 10.10
CA ALA A 33 16.04 5.81 9.80
C ALA A 33 16.24 5.86 8.27
N LEU A 34 16.72 7.00 7.77
CA LEU A 34 16.96 7.23 6.34
C LEU A 34 18.14 6.42 5.79
N SER A 35 18.95 5.83 6.68
CA SER A 35 19.97 4.84 6.33
C SER A 35 19.36 3.55 5.77
N GLU A 36 18.08 3.28 6.04
CA GLU A 36 17.35 2.13 5.51
C GLU A 36 16.67 2.51 4.18
N PRO A 37 17.09 1.98 3.03
CA PRO A 37 16.58 2.40 1.72
C PRO A 37 15.06 2.24 1.60
N MET A 38 14.50 1.19 2.20
CA MET A 38 13.05 0.94 2.16
C MET A 38 12.25 1.99 2.95
N ASN A 39 12.83 2.58 4.00
CA ASN A 39 12.18 3.68 4.71
C ASN A 39 12.06 4.93 3.82
N VAL A 40 13.08 5.21 3.01
CA VAL A 40 13.05 6.34 2.07
C VAL A 40 11.96 6.13 1.02
N ILE A 41 11.89 4.94 0.42
CA ILE A 41 10.86 4.58 -0.56
C ILE A 41 9.46 4.67 0.07
N ARG A 42 9.29 4.12 1.28
CA ARG A 42 8.03 4.19 2.05
C ARG A 42 7.59 5.63 2.31
N LEU A 43 8.51 6.48 2.76
CA LEU A 43 8.24 7.90 3.04
C LEU A 43 7.81 8.62 1.76
N MET A 44 8.54 8.46 0.66
CA MET A 44 8.20 9.09 -0.62
C MET A 44 6.85 8.62 -1.14
N ALA A 45 6.58 7.31 -1.09
CA ALA A 45 5.29 6.74 -1.47
C ALA A 45 4.13 7.28 -0.63
N GLY A 46 4.35 7.55 0.66
CA GLY A 46 3.36 8.21 1.52
C GLY A 46 3.15 9.67 1.15
N LEU A 47 4.23 10.45 1.11
CA LEU A 47 4.20 11.90 0.85
C LEU A 47 3.60 12.24 -0.51
N PHE A 48 3.75 11.39 -1.51
CA PHE A 48 3.17 11.59 -2.84
C PHE A 48 1.64 11.61 -2.83
N TYR A 49 0.96 11.06 -1.83
CA TYR A 49 -0.50 11.20 -1.73
C TYR A 49 -0.95 12.61 -1.37
N LEU A 50 -0.13 13.41 -0.69
CA LEU A 50 -0.51 14.74 -0.22
C LEU A 50 -1.01 15.67 -1.36
N PRO A 51 -0.25 15.88 -2.46
CA PRO A 51 -0.77 16.69 -3.57
C PRO A 51 -2.06 16.09 -4.16
N HIS A 52 -2.19 14.77 -4.27
CA HIS A 52 -3.38 14.14 -4.83
C HIS A 52 -4.65 14.36 -3.98
N ILE A 53 -4.51 14.38 -2.65
CA ILE A 53 -5.58 14.73 -1.72
C ILE A 53 -5.97 16.20 -1.92
N LEU A 54 -4.98 17.10 -1.89
CA LEU A 54 -5.22 18.55 -2.03
C LEU A 54 -5.87 18.89 -3.38
N PHE A 55 -5.44 18.27 -4.47
CA PHE A 55 -6.06 18.45 -5.79
C PHE A 55 -7.52 18.02 -5.82
N LYS A 56 -7.89 16.92 -5.14
CA LYS A 56 -9.29 16.47 -5.06
C LYS A 56 -10.14 17.37 -4.19
N LEU A 57 -9.63 17.80 -3.04
CA LEU A 57 -10.36 18.68 -2.13
C LEU A 57 -10.63 20.05 -2.77
N ASN A 58 -9.65 20.61 -3.48
CA ASN A 58 -9.81 21.88 -4.19
C ASN A 58 -10.57 21.75 -5.53
N GLY A 59 -10.69 20.53 -6.06
CA GLY A 59 -11.23 20.25 -7.39
C GLY A 59 -12.31 19.16 -7.38
N MET A 60 -13.22 19.18 -6.39
CA MET A 60 -14.20 18.12 -6.20
C MET A 60 -15.10 17.91 -7.43
N ALA A 61 -15.57 18.98 -8.07
CA ALA A 61 -16.41 18.89 -9.26
C ALA A 61 -15.70 18.18 -10.43
N GLY A 62 -14.44 18.52 -10.69
CA GLY A 62 -13.62 17.87 -11.72
C GLY A 62 -13.34 16.40 -11.37
N SER A 63 -13.11 16.09 -10.09
CA SER A 63 -12.91 14.72 -9.62
C SER A 63 -14.17 13.88 -9.79
N MET A 64 -15.35 14.42 -9.46
CA MET A 64 -16.63 13.72 -9.69
C MET A 64 -16.87 13.47 -11.18
N ALA A 65 -16.61 14.47 -12.04
CA ALA A 65 -16.72 14.29 -13.49
C ALA A 65 -15.77 13.19 -14.02
N PHE A 66 -14.54 13.14 -13.50
CA PHE A 66 -13.58 12.08 -13.83
C PHE A 66 -14.08 10.70 -13.42
N PHE A 67 -14.58 10.54 -12.19
CA PHE A 67 -15.12 9.25 -11.73
C PHE A 67 -16.34 8.81 -12.55
N THR A 68 -17.26 9.71 -12.85
CA THR A 68 -18.40 9.42 -13.74
C THR A 68 -17.91 8.97 -15.12
N LYS A 69 -16.92 9.67 -15.70
CA LYS A 69 -16.33 9.30 -17.00
C LYS A 69 -15.65 7.92 -16.96
N ALA A 70 -15.07 7.54 -15.82
CA ALA A 70 -14.47 6.23 -15.59
C ALA A 70 -15.50 5.11 -15.36
N GLY A 71 -16.81 5.41 -15.37
CA GLY A 71 -17.88 4.48 -15.06
C GLY A 71 -18.02 4.16 -13.56
N LEU A 72 -17.35 4.92 -12.69
CA LEU A 72 -17.37 4.74 -11.25
C LEU A 72 -18.53 5.54 -10.64
N VAL A 73 -19.74 4.99 -10.74
CA VAL A 73 -21.00 5.60 -10.31
C VAL A 73 -21.54 4.86 -9.08
N PRO A 74 -21.98 5.55 -8.01
CA PRO A 74 -22.11 7.00 -7.86
C PRO A 74 -20.78 7.71 -7.57
N ALA A 75 -20.45 8.74 -8.36
CA ALA A 75 -19.16 9.45 -8.27
C ALA A 75 -18.83 10.02 -6.86
N PRO A 76 -19.79 10.55 -6.07
CA PRO A 76 -19.49 11.00 -4.70
C PRO A 76 -18.95 9.89 -3.79
N LEU A 77 -19.44 8.66 -3.94
CA LEU A 77 -18.93 7.51 -3.17
C LEU A 77 -17.47 7.25 -3.50
N PHE A 78 -17.11 7.20 -4.79
CA PHE A 78 -15.75 6.92 -5.22
C PHE A 78 -14.79 8.07 -4.92
N LEU A 79 -15.25 9.33 -4.97
CA LEU A 79 -14.48 10.46 -4.49
C LEU A 79 -14.18 10.35 -2.99
N GLY A 80 -15.19 10.01 -2.18
CA GLY A 80 -15.03 9.79 -0.74
C GLY A 80 -14.06 8.64 -0.44
N LEU A 81 -14.21 7.51 -1.13
CA LEU A 81 -13.30 6.37 -1.01
C LEU A 81 -11.87 6.73 -1.41
N ALA A 82 -11.68 7.44 -2.52
CA ALA A 82 -10.36 7.89 -2.96
C ALA A 82 -9.72 8.80 -1.90
N LEU A 83 -10.44 9.82 -1.42
CA LEU A 83 -9.92 10.73 -0.38
C LEU A 83 -9.57 9.99 0.92
N LEU A 84 -10.40 9.04 1.34
CA LEU A 84 -10.15 8.22 2.53
C LEU A 84 -8.91 7.35 2.35
N THR A 85 -8.84 6.58 1.25
CA THR A 85 -7.73 5.67 0.98
C THR A 85 -6.41 6.42 0.78
N GLU A 86 -6.44 7.55 0.07
CA GLU A 86 -5.24 8.39 -0.13
C GLU A 86 -4.78 9.02 1.18
N SER A 87 -5.70 9.52 2.02
CA SER A 87 -5.36 10.09 3.32
C SER A 87 -4.80 9.05 4.29
N LEU A 88 -5.40 7.85 4.33
CA LEU A 88 -4.87 6.74 5.11
C LEU A 88 -3.51 6.29 4.59
N SER A 89 -3.32 6.22 3.27
CA SER A 89 -2.04 5.85 2.67
C SER A 89 -0.97 6.88 3.00
N PHE A 90 -1.30 8.18 2.89
CA PHE A 90 -0.43 9.28 3.30
C PHE A 90 0.01 9.12 4.76
N LEU A 91 -0.93 9.01 5.70
CA LEU A 91 -0.60 8.91 7.12
C LEU A 91 0.18 7.63 7.45
N CYS A 92 -0.34 6.47 7.03
CA CYS A 92 0.26 5.19 7.37
C CYS A 92 1.64 5.01 6.73
N LEU A 93 1.80 5.32 5.45
CA LEU A 93 3.09 5.20 4.78
C LEU A 93 4.06 6.33 5.14
N THR A 94 3.62 7.49 5.61
CA THR A 94 4.57 8.53 6.08
C THR A 94 5.07 8.21 7.48
N PHE A 95 4.17 7.89 8.42
CA PHE A 95 4.52 7.66 9.83
C PHE A 95 4.91 6.22 10.16
N GLY A 96 4.80 5.29 9.21
CA GLY A 96 5.21 3.89 9.37
C GLY A 96 4.18 3.09 10.14
N LEU A 97 2.91 3.46 10.02
CA LEU A 97 1.80 2.81 10.70
C LEU A 97 1.29 1.64 9.85
N PHE A 98 1.15 0.47 10.46
CA PHE A 98 0.63 -0.73 9.81
C PHE A 98 1.21 -0.97 8.39
N THR A 99 2.53 -0.75 8.21
CA THR A 99 3.19 -0.67 6.89
C THR A 99 2.86 -1.84 5.96
N ARG A 100 2.68 -3.05 6.52
CA ARG A 100 2.26 -4.26 5.79
C ARG A 100 0.97 -4.06 4.99
N TRP A 101 -0.05 -3.55 5.67
CA TRP A 101 -1.39 -3.39 5.11
C TRP A 101 -1.51 -2.06 4.36
N ALA A 102 -0.83 -1.02 4.85
CA ALA A 102 -0.77 0.27 4.17
C ALA A 102 -0.18 0.16 2.76
N GLY A 103 0.89 -0.64 2.57
CA GLY A 103 1.46 -0.88 1.25
C GLY A 103 0.49 -1.62 0.31
N LEU A 104 -0.25 -2.62 0.80
CA LEU A 104 -1.27 -3.32 0.00
C LEU A 104 -2.43 -2.40 -0.38
N MET A 105 -2.91 -1.60 0.57
CA MET A 105 -3.97 -0.61 0.35
C MET A 105 -3.55 0.42 -0.70
N SER A 106 -2.32 0.96 -0.60
CA SER A 106 -1.77 1.89 -1.58
C SER A 106 -1.63 1.23 -2.97
N ALA A 107 -1.16 -0.01 -3.04
CA ALA A 107 -1.09 -0.76 -4.30
C ALA A 107 -2.49 -0.97 -4.91
N GLY A 108 -3.48 -1.34 -4.10
CA GLY A 108 -4.87 -1.46 -4.55
C GLY A 108 -5.45 -0.14 -5.07
N CYS A 109 -5.16 0.97 -4.39
CA CYS A 109 -5.51 2.31 -4.84
C CYS A 109 -4.90 2.62 -6.22
N MET A 110 -3.63 2.29 -6.42
CA MET A 110 -2.96 2.47 -7.71
C MET A 110 -3.59 1.61 -8.81
N LEU A 111 -4.01 0.38 -8.53
CA LEU A 111 -4.73 -0.46 -9.51
C LEU A 111 -6.04 0.19 -9.96
N VAL A 112 -6.84 0.73 -9.03
CA VAL A 112 -8.06 1.46 -9.37
C VAL A 112 -7.74 2.72 -10.17
N ALA A 113 -6.66 3.43 -9.84
CA ALA A 113 -6.23 4.61 -10.60
C ALA A 113 -5.77 4.28 -12.02
N VAL A 114 -5.07 3.15 -12.22
CA VAL A 114 -4.70 2.63 -13.55
C VAL A 114 -5.96 2.36 -14.36
N TYR A 115 -6.92 1.63 -13.78
CA TYR A 115 -8.21 1.37 -14.42
C TYR A 115 -8.93 2.67 -14.80
N ALA A 116 -9.10 3.61 -13.86
CA ALA A 116 -9.84 4.84 -14.11
C ALA A 116 -9.16 5.72 -15.17
N THR A 117 -7.83 5.76 -15.18
CA THR A 117 -7.05 6.46 -16.21
C THR A 117 -7.26 5.81 -17.58
N ALA A 118 -7.15 4.49 -17.66
CA ALA A 118 -7.37 3.75 -18.90
C ALA A 118 -8.80 3.91 -19.43
N ALA A 119 -9.80 3.86 -18.56
CA ALA A 119 -11.21 4.02 -18.93
C ALA A 119 -11.54 5.43 -19.43
N THR A 120 -10.84 6.47 -18.94
CA THR A 120 -11.13 7.87 -19.27
C THR A 120 -10.28 8.45 -20.39
N LYS A 121 -9.06 7.94 -20.59
CA LYS A 121 -8.07 8.47 -21.53
C LYS A 121 -7.58 7.44 -22.56
N GLY A 122 -8.01 6.18 -22.45
CA GLY A 122 -7.51 5.08 -23.26
C GLY A 122 -6.23 4.45 -22.70
N LEU A 123 -5.78 3.37 -23.33
CA LEU A 123 -4.57 2.65 -22.94
C LEU A 123 -3.32 3.39 -23.44
N GLY A 124 -2.80 4.29 -22.62
CA GLY A 124 -1.50 4.95 -22.82
C GLY A 124 -0.50 4.53 -21.74
N TRP A 125 0.77 4.36 -22.11
CA TRP A 125 1.84 4.05 -21.15
C TRP A 125 2.41 5.32 -20.51
N THR A 126 3.00 6.19 -21.34
CA THR A 126 3.79 7.35 -20.90
C THR A 126 2.96 8.37 -20.12
N TRP A 127 3.45 8.76 -18.94
CA TRP A 127 2.70 9.64 -18.03
C TRP A 127 2.47 11.06 -18.60
N ASN A 128 3.42 11.59 -19.36
CA ASN A 128 3.35 12.93 -19.94
C ASN A 128 2.25 13.06 -21.01
N THR A 129 1.80 11.94 -21.59
CA THR A 129 0.66 11.87 -22.50
C THR A 129 -0.62 11.43 -21.79
N GLY A 130 -0.63 11.40 -20.46
CA GLY A 130 -1.77 10.97 -19.64
C GLY A 130 -1.89 9.46 -19.43
N GLY A 131 -0.83 8.69 -19.67
CA GLY A 131 -0.77 7.24 -19.46
C GLY A 131 -0.54 6.80 -18.01
N VAL A 132 -0.39 5.49 -17.81
CA VAL A 132 -0.43 4.82 -16.49
C VAL A 132 0.94 4.46 -15.89
N GLU A 133 2.05 4.74 -16.57
CA GLU A 133 3.42 4.36 -16.19
C GLU A 133 3.74 4.67 -14.71
N TYR A 134 3.50 5.91 -14.27
CA TYR A 134 3.80 6.32 -12.90
C TYR A 134 2.90 5.63 -11.85
N LEU A 135 1.64 5.32 -12.20
CA LEU A 135 0.70 4.60 -11.34
C LEU A 135 1.15 3.15 -11.16
N VAL A 136 1.63 2.53 -12.23
CA VAL A 136 2.18 1.16 -12.18
C VAL A 136 3.45 1.14 -11.34
N PHE A 137 4.38 2.09 -11.56
CA PHE A 137 5.60 2.20 -10.75
C PHE A 137 5.28 2.36 -9.26
N TRP A 138 4.39 3.30 -8.92
CA TRP A 138 3.98 3.53 -7.54
C TRP A 138 3.30 2.30 -6.95
N GLY A 139 2.40 1.65 -7.69
CA GLY A 139 1.75 0.41 -7.25
C GLY A 139 2.74 -0.70 -6.92
N VAL A 140 3.74 -0.92 -7.78
CA VAL A 140 4.82 -1.90 -7.53
C VAL A 140 5.66 -1.49 -6.33
N ALA A 141 6.04 -0.23 -6.18
CA ALA A 141 6.77 0.25 -5.02
C ALA A 141 6.00 0.00 -3.71
N SER A 142 4.69 0.26 -3.71
CA SER A 142 3.79 0.00 -2.56
C SER A 142 3.67 -1.49 -2.22
N LEU A 143 3.63 -2.37 -3.23
CA LEU A 143 3.71 -3.82 -3.02
C LEU A 143 5.05 -4.23 -2.40
N MET A 144 6.16 -3.68 -2.89
CA MET A 144 7.48 -4.00 -2.36
C MET A 144 7.66 -3.52 -0.92
N ILE A 145 7.11 -2.36 -0.55
CA ILE A 145 7.04 -1.87 0.83
C ILE A 145 6.30 -2.89 1.71
N SER A 146 5.13 -3.34 1.27
CA SER A 146 4.34 -4.34 2.01
C SER A 146 5.10 -5.65 2.19
N LEU A 147 5.62 -6.22 1.10
CA LEU A 147 6.37 -7.47 1.10
C LEU A 147 7.60 -7.41 2.00
N HIS A 148 8.32 -6.28 1.97
CA HIS A 148 9.46 -6.07 2.85
C HIS A 148 9.04 -6.06 4.34
N ALA A 149 7.95 -5.36 4.68
CA ALA A 149 7.41 -5.31 6.03
C ALA A 149 6.90 -6.68 6.53
N PHE A 150 6.45 -7.57 5.64
CA PHE A 150 6.13 -8.95 5.98
C PHE A 150 7.38 -9.81 6.20
N ARG A 151 8.49 -9.55 5.48
CA ARG A 151 9.73 -10.33 5.56
C ARG A 151 10.57 -10.06 6.80
N GLN A 152 10.60 -8.82 7.31
CA GLN A 152 11.40 -8.46 8.50
C GLN A 152 11.02 -9.20 9.80
N GLN A 153 9.97 -10.03 9.80
CA GLN A 153 9.41 -10.66 11.01
C GLN A 153 9.09 -12.15 10.81
N ARG A 154 9.68 -12.75 9.77
CA ARG A 154 9.78 -14.20 9.66
C ARG A 154 10.97 -14.67 10.48
#